data_AF-A0A3M7P2B0-F1
#
_entry.id   AF-A0A3M7P2B0-F1
#
_cell.length_a   1.000
_cell.length_b   1.000
_cell.length_c   1.000
_cell.angle_alpha   90.00
_cell.angle_beta   90.00
_cell.angle_gamma   90.00
#
_symmetry.space_group_name_H-M   'P 1'
#
loop_
_entity.id
_entity.type
_entity.pdbx_description
1 polymer ?
#
loop_
_entity_poly.entity_id
_entity_poly.type
_entity_poly.pdbx_seq_one_letter_code
_entity_poly.pdbx_strand_id
1 'polypeptide(L)'
;MAKNTSLSGFRKIDIDIYNPENYNEDDVQNIQEDLMPNESEIVSLINSKRSNEALSLVLKNPPLNSKNQQVKDAVLNLVMRVLRSFPNSLEIDNAVKSLSDEALDVLMKYIYRGFEKEPRDSAQLLTWHEKVYAIGGNGCIVRVLTDRKRV
;
A
#
# COMPACT_ATOMS: atom_id res chain seq x y z
N MET A 1 -29.11 50.13 -23.72
CA MET A 1 -28.57 48.78 -23.93
C MET A 1 -27.82 48.36 -22.67
N ALA A 2 -28.24 47.28 -22.01
CA ALA A 2 -27.51 46.75 -20.86
C ALA A 2 -26.17 46.17 -21.36
N LYS A 3 -25.05 46.63 -20.79
CA LYS A 3 -23.72 46.07 -21.07
C LYS A 3 -23.75 44.59 -20.68
N ASN A 4 -23.42 43.72 -21.62
CA ASN A 4 -23.28 42.29 -21.36
C ASN A 4 -22.17 42.10 -20.32
N THR A 5 -22.53 41.71 -19.10
CA THR A 5 -21.61 41.39 -18.01
C THR A 5 -20.94 40.05 -18.35
N SER A 6 -19.99 40.06 -19.30
CA SER A 6 -19.27 38.86 -19.77
C SER A 6 -18.35 38.21 -18.72
N LEU A 7 -18.39 38.69 -17.47
CA LEU A 7 -17.65 38.15 -16.35
C LEU A 7 -18.43 37.03 -15.67
N SER A 8 -18.57 35.88 -16.34
CA SER A 8 -19.12 34.64 -15.74
C SER A 8 -18.13 33.92 -14.81
N GLY A 9 -17.00 34.54 -14.45
CA GLY A 9 -15.95 33.93 -13.62
C GLY A 9 -16.44 33.47 -12.25
N PHE A 10 -17.45 34.14 -11.68
CA PHE A 10 -18.06 33.77 -10.41
C PHE A 10 -18.74 32.39 -10.43
N ARG A 11 -19.11 31.85 -11.61
CA ARG A 11 -19.72 30.52 -11.75
C ARG A 11 -18.70 29.37 -11.75
N LYS A 12 -17.41 29.70 -11.82
CA LYS A 12 -16.31 28.73 -11.74
C LYS A 12 -15.81 28.55 -10.30
N ILE A 13 -16.29 29.37 -9.37
CA ILE A 13 -15.91 29.28 -7.97
C ILE A 13 -16.69 28.11 -7.38
N ASP A 14 -15.96 27.09 -6.94
CA ASP A 14 -16.53 25.97 -6.20
C ASP A 14 -16.76 26.42 -4.75
N ILE A 15 -18.01 26.74 -4.44
CA ILE A 15 -18.43 27.15 -3.10
C ILE A 15 -18.63 25.95 -2.17
N ASP A 16 -18.78 24.74 -2.73
CA ASP A 16 -19.07 23.54 -1.96
C ASP A 16 -17.86 23.09 -1.13
N ILE A 17 -16.63 23.47 -1.53
CA ILE A 17 -15.40 23.25 -0.76
C ILE A 17 -15.49 23.83 0.66
N TYR A 18 -16.24 24.92 0.84
CA TYR A 18 -16.40 25.61 2.13
C TYR A 18 -17.61 25.14 2.93
N ASN A 19 -18.34 24.12 2.47
CA ASN A 19 -19.48 23.57 3.20
C ASN A 19 -19.01 22.88 4.50
N PRO A 20 -19.43 23.34 5.70
CA PRO A 20 -19.00 22.75 6.97
C PRO A 20 -19.49 21.31 7.18
N GLU A 21 -20.51 20.87 6.44
CA GLU A 21 -21.01 19.49 6.47
C GLU A 21 -20.18 18.51 5.62
N ASN A 22 -19.17 19.01 4.90
CA ASN A 22 -18.28 18.14 4.13
C ASN A 22 -17.46 17.26 5.09
N TYR A 23 -17.32 15.99 4.70
CA TYR A 23 -16.48 15.05 5.42
C TYR A 23 -15.00 15.47 5.34
N ASN A 24 -14.37 15.72 6.50
CA ASN A 24 -12.94 16.01 6.60
C ASN A 24 -12.16 14.74 6.97
N GLU A 25 -11.20 14.35 6.12
CA GLU A 25 -10.37 13.16 6.35
C GLU A 25 -9.37 13.35 7.52
N ASP A 26 -8.99 14.59 7.80
CA ASP A 26 -8.01 14.95 8.83
C ASP A 26 -8.53 14.85 10.27
N ASP A 27 -9.84 14.65 10.50
CA ASP A 27 -10.42 14.52 11.85
C ASP A 27 -10.09 13.16 12.50
N VAL A 28 -9.57 12.20 11.74
CA VAL A 28 -9.17 10.86 12.21
C VAL A 28 -7.66 10.83 12.51
N GLN A 29 -7.18 11.76 13.36
CA GLN A 29 -5.77 11.80 13.73
C GLN A 29 -5.41 10.66 14.69
N ASN A 30 -4.79 9.62 14.15
CA ASN A 30 -3.91 8.76 14.94
C ASN A 30 -2.54 8.85 14.27
N ILE A 31 -1.77 9.87 14.66
CA ILE A 31 -0.40 10.09 14.20
C ILE A 31 0.44 8.98 14.84
N GLN A 32 0.67 7.89 14.10
CA GLN A 32 1.78 7.00 14.42
C GLN A 32 3.05 7.65 13.91
N GLU A 33 4.11 7.63 14.73
CA GLU A 33 5.46 7.96 14.29
C GLU A 33 5.81 7.16 13.02
N ASP A 34 6.57 7.77 12.12
CA ASP A 34 7.08 7.15 10.88
C ASP A 34 7.98 5.96 11.22
N LEU A 35 7.39 4.83 11.59
CA LEU A 35 8.10 3.63 11.96
C LEU A 35 8.52 2.91 10.67
N MET A 36 9.75 3.18 10.25
CA MET A 36 10.34 2.49 9.12
C MET A 36 10.82 1.09 9.57
N PRO A 37 10.48 0.02 8.84
CA PRO A 37 11.09 -1.30 9.06
C PRO A 37 12.62 -1.21 8.97
N ASN A 38 13.32 -1.98 9.81
CA ASN A 38 14.77 -1.97 9.86
C ASN A 38 15.38 -2.55 8.57
N GLU A 39 15.73 -1.67 7.63
CA GLU A 39 16.21 -2.05 6.29
C GLU A 39 17.44 -2.97 6.35
N SER A 40 18.41 -2.66 7.21
CA SER A 40 19.65 -3.42 7.32
C SER A 40 19.39 -4.87 7.71
N GLU A 41 18.48 -5.08 8.66
CA GLU A 41 18.09 -6.41 9.13
C GLU A 41 17.36 -7.19 8.04
N ILE A 42 16.39 -6.57 7.36
CA ILE A 42 15.65 -7.19 6.25
C ILE A 42 16.60 -7.60 5.12
N VAL A 43 17.54 -6.73 4.75
CA VAL A 43 18.54 -7.03 3.72
C VAL A 43 19.47 -8.18 4.15
N SER A 44 19.86 -8.22 5.43
CA SER A 44 20.67 -9.32 5.97
C SER A 44 19.95 -10.67 5.93
N LEU A 45 18.65 -10.68 6.21
CA LEU A 45 17.80 -11.87 6.15
C LEU A 45 17.64 -12.38 4.72
N ILE A 46 17.43 -11.47 3.76
CA ILE A 46 17.38 -11.81 2.32
C ILE A 46 18.69 -12.47 1.88
N ASN A 47 19.84 -11.88 2.23
CA ASN A 47 21.15 -12.41 1.86
C ASN A 47 21.44 -13.77 2.52
N SER A 48 20.88 -14.01 3.70
CA SER A 48 21.00 -15.27 4.45
C SER A 48 19.99 -16.33 4.03
N LYS A 49 19.25 -16.13 2.91
CA LYS A 49 18.19 -17.02 2.40
C LYS A 49 17.01 -17.24 3.36
N ARG A 50 16.81 -16.35 4.33
CA ARG A 50 15.67 -16.38 5.29
C ARG A 50 14.55 -15.45 4.81
N SER A 51 14.09 -15.64 3.58
CA SER A 51 13.09 -14.76 2.92
C SER A 51 11.74 -14.71 3.65
N ASN A 52 11.30 -15.80 4.28
CA ASN A 52 10.03 -15.85 5.02
C ASN A 52 10.01 -14.92 6.24
N GLU A 53 11.14 -14.85 6.95
CA GLU A 53 11.27 -13.97 8.11
C GLU A 53 11.40 -12.52 7.68
N ALA A 54 12.13 -12.26 6.58
CA ALA A 54 12.19 -10.93 5.98
C ALA A 54 10.79 -10.43 5.58
N LEU A 55 9.96 -11.30 4.99
CA LEU A 55 8.58 -10.99 4.62
C LEU A 55 7.72 -10.70 5.86
N SER A 56 7.79 -11.52 6.89
CA SER A 56 7.04 -11.31 8.13
C SER A 56 7.45 -10.00 8.81
N LEU A 57 8.74 -9.67 8.79
CA LEU A 57 9.28 -8.46 9.41
C LEU A 57 8.87 -7.19 8.67
N VAL A 58 8.95 -7.18 7.33
CA VAL A 58 8.59 -5.99 6.53
C VAL A 58 7.09 -5.69 6.59
N LEU A 59 6.23 -6.70 6.78
CA LEU A 59 4.78 -6.55 6.86
C LEU A 59 4.26 -6.20 8.27
N LYS A 60 5.10 -6.28 9.32
CA LYS A 60 4.67 -6.10 10.70
C LYS A 60 4.25 -4.66 11.04
N ASN A 61 5.00 -3.67 10.54
CA ASN A 61 4.77 -2.25 10.83
C ASN A 61 4.79 -1.41 9.54
N PRO A 62 3.75 -1.53 8.69
CA PRO A 62 3.64 -0.71 7.49
C PRO A 62 3.32 0.76 7.84
N PRO A 63 3.89 1.77 7.15
CA PRO A 63 3.62 3.20 7.38
C PRO A 63 2.23 3.64 6.86
N LEU A 64 1.16 2.95 7.27
CA LEU A 64 -0.23 3.15 6.80
C LEU A 64 -0.76 4.57 7.10
N ASN A 65 -0.33 5.14 8.23
CA ASN A 65 -0.78 6.45 8.72
C ASN A 65 0.21 7.58 8.41
N SER A 66 1.33 7.29 7.75
CA SER A 66 2.33 8.32 7.43
C SER A 66 1.79 9.27 6.36
N LYS A 67 1.99 10.58 6.55
CA LYS A 67 1.80 11.58 5.49
C LYS A 67 3.03 11.72 4.60
N ASN A 68 4.16 11.13 4.99
CA ASN A 68 5.41 11.22 4.27
C ASN A 68 5.48 10.18 3.14
N GLN A 69 5.30 10.66 1.91
CA GLN A 69 5.32 9.79 0.74
C GLN A 69 6.68 9.13 0.51
N GLN A 70 7.78 9.77 0.90
CA GLN A 70 9.12 9.21 0.74
C GLN A 70 9.32 7.95 1.61
N VAL A 71 8.80 7.96 2.84
CA VAL A 71 8.86 6.80 3.74
C VAL A 71 8.04 5.66 3.15
N LYS A 72 6.83 5.94 2.67
CA LYS A 72 5.99 4.96 1.99
C LYS A 72 6.70 4.34 0.79
N ASP A 73 7.29 5.16 -0.09
CA ASP A 73 8.00 4.69 -1.28
C ASP A 73 9.25 3.86 -0.90
N ALA A 74 9.98 4.25 0.14
CA ALA A 74 11.13 3.49 0.63
C ALA A 74 10.73 2.10 1.15
N VAL A 75 9.64 2.01 1.93
CA VAL A 75 9.12 0.72 2.41
C VAL A 75 8.58 -0.12 1.25
N LEU A 76 7.93 0.49 0.25
CA LEU A 76 7.50 -0.22 -0.96
C LEU A 76 8.69 -0.87 -1.66
N ASN A 77 9.77 -0.12 -1.89
CA ASN A 77 10.98 -0.66 -2.53
C ASN A 77 11.57 -1.83 -1.73
N LEU A 78 11.54 -1.74 -0.40
CA LEU A 78 12.01 -2.80 0.48
C LEU A 78 11.11 -4.05 0.37
N VAL A 79 9.78 -3.89 0.36
CA VAL A 79 8.84 -4.99 0.12
C VAL A 79 9.09 -5.63 -1.24
N MET A 80 9.20 -4.84 -2.30
CA MET A 80 9.47 -5.36 -3.65
C MET A 80 10.78 -6.16 -3.69
N ARG A 81 11.82 -5.71 -2.98
CA ARG A 81 13.09 -6.46 -2.84
C ARG A 81 12.89 -7.81 -2.15
N VAL A 82 12.06 -7.87 -1.11
CA VAL A 82 11.71 -9.14 -0.43
C VAL A 82 10.91 -10.05 -1.37
N LEU A 83 9.89 -9.53 -2.06
CA LEU A 83 9.08 -10.35 -2.98
C LEU A 83 9.92 -10.95 -4.11
N ARG A 84 10.90 -10.19 -4.62
CA ARG A 84 11.86 -10.64 -5.64
C ARG A 84 12.82 -11.73 -5.15
N SER A 85 13.05 -11.87 -3.84
CA SER A 85 13.97 -12.87 -3.30
C SER A 85 13.41 -14.29 -3.28
N PHE A 86 12.12 -14.46 -3.58
CA PHE A 86 11.47 -15.77 -3.67
C PHE A 86 11.67 -16.36 -5.08
N PRO A 87 12.37 -17.50 -5.22
CA PRO A 87 12.80 -18.04 -6.50
C PRO A 87 11.71 -18.83 -7.26
N ASN A 88 10.69 -19.34 -6.57
CA ASN A 88 9.67 -20.21 -7.17
C ASN A 88 8.29 -20.05 -6.52
N SER A 89 7.25 -20.46 -7.25
CA SER A 89 5.85 -20.33 -6.81
C SER A 89 5.50 -21.16 -5.58
N LEU A 90 6.22 -22.26 -5.34
CA LEU A 90 6.01 -23.14 -4.17
C LEU A 90 6.43 -22.45 -2.87
N GLU A 91 7.59 -21.78 -2.87
CA GLU A 91 8.06 -21.01 -1.72
C GLU A 91 7.14 -19.82 -1.44
N ILE A 92 6.59 -19.18 -2.49
CA ILE A 92 5.57 -18.14 -2.34
C ILE A 92 4.32 -18.71 -1.67
N ASP A 93 3.79 -19.83 -2.14
CA ASP A 93 2.60 -20.47 -1.57
C ASP A 93 2.79 -20.83 -0.08
N ASN A 94 3.94 -21.39 0.27
CA ASN A 94 4.29 -21.70 1.66
C ASN A 94 4.42 -20.43 2.52
N ALA A 95 5.04 -19.36 1.99
CA ALA A 95 5.19 -18.10 2.69
C ALA A 95 3.82 -17.49 3.00
N VAL A 96 2.94 -17.41 1.99
CA VAL A 96 1.59 -16.84 2.11
C VAL A 96 0.75 -17.64 3.11
N LYS A 97 0.84 -18.97 3.13
CA LYS A 97 0.14 -19.83 4.12
C LYS A 97 0.59 -19.63 5.56
N SER A 98 1.80 -19.11 5.77
CA SER A 98 2.35 -18.86 7.11
C SER A 98 2.02 -17.47 7.67
N LEU A 99 1.47 -16.57 6.84
CA LEU A 99 1.10 -15.22 7.25
C LEU A 99 -0.25 -15.21 8.00
N SER A 100 -0.41 -14.24 8.91
CA SER A 100 -1.72 -13.95 9.51
C SER A 100 -2.63 -13.22 8.52
N ASP A 101 -3.94 -13.23 8.79
CA ASP A 101 -4.94 -12.56 7.96
C ASP A 101 -4.64 -11.05 7.80
N GLU A 102 -4.17 -10.39 8.86
CA GLU A 102 -3.78 -8.98 8.81
C GLU A 102 -2.56 -8.76 7.91
N ALA A 103 -1.56 -9.63 7.99
CA ALA A 103 -0.37 -9.54 7.15
C ALA A 103 -0.69 -9.83 5.68
N LEU A 104 -1.63 -10.73 5.39
CA LEU A 104 -2.14 -10.98 4.03
C LEU A 104 -2.83 -9.75 3.45
N ASP A 105 -3.66 -9.08 4.23
CA ASP A 105 -4.31 -7.83 3.79
C ASP A 105 -3.28 -6.73 3.51
N VAL A 106 -2.26 -6.57 4.38
CA VAL A 106 -1.16 -5.61 4.17
C VAL A 106 -0.35 -5.97 2.92
N LEU A 107 -0.05 -7.25 2.72
CA LEU A 107 0.65 -7.72 1.52
C LEU A 107 -0.16 -7.41 0.25
N MET A 108 -1.47 -7.63 0.26
CA MET A 108 -2.33 -7.31 -0.88
C MET A 108 -2.30 -5.80 -1.20
N LYS A 109 -2.27 -4.92 -0.19
CA LYS A 109 -2.10 -3.47 -0.41
C LYS A 109 -0.79 -3.14 -1.13
N TYR A 110 0.31 -3.77 -0.72
CA TYR A 110 1.62 -3.58 -1.38
C TYR A 110 1.67 -4.15 -2.79
N ILE A 111 0.96 -5.25 -3.07
CA ILE A 111 0.85 -5.79 -4.44
C ILE A 111 0.16 -4.79 -5.36
N TYR A 112 -0.97 -4.22 -4.96
CA TYR A 112 -1.69 -3.21 -5.74
C TYR A 112 -0.86 -1.94 -5.95
N ARG A 113 -0.17 -1.48 -4.90
CA ARG A 113 0.75 -0.34 -5.03
C ARG A 113 1.97 -0.66 -5.90
N GLY A 114 2.45 -1.89 -5.86
CA GLY A 114 3.51 -2.40 -6.73
C GLY A 114 3.11 -2.35 -8.20
N PHE A 115 1.87 -2.72 -8.54
CA PHE A 115 1.38 -2.59 -9.92
C PHE A 115 1.37 -1.15 -10.42
N GLU A 116 1.15 -0.17 -9.54
CA GLU A 116 1.20 1.25 -9.91
C GLU A 116 2.64 1.74 -10.12
N LYS A 117 3.58 1.34 -9.26
CA LYS A 117 4.94 1.93 -9.21
C LYS A 117 6.02 1.13 -9.92
N GLU A 118 5.91 -0.19 -9.99
CA GLU A 118 6.93 -1.10 -10.55
C GLU A 118 6.33 -2.02 -11.62
N PRO A 119 5.97 -1.49 -12.80
CA PRO A 119 5.32 -2.27 -13.86
C PRO A 119 6.20 -3.42 -14.38
N ARG A 120 7.52 -3.35 -14.21
CA ARG A 120 8.47 -4.40 -14.61
C ARG A 120 8.27 -5.71 -13.85
N ASP A 121 7.79 -5.64 -12.61
CA ASP A 121 7.61 -6.82 -11.75
C ASP A 121 6.20 -7.40 -11.83
N SER A 122 5.36 -6.90 -12.75
CA SER A 122 3.94 -7.27 -12.83
C SER A 122 3.73 -8.79 -12.93
N ALA A 123 4.59 -9.53 -13.63
CA ALA A 123 4.46 -10.99 -13.73
C ALA A 123 4.65 -11.70 -12.38
N GLN A 124 5.64 -11.27 -11.60
CA GLN A 124 5.88 -11.81 -10.27
C GLN A 124 4.76 -11.38 -9.31
N LEU A 125 4.35 -10.11 -9.36
CA LEU A 125 3.25 -9.58 -8.56
C LEU A 125 1.91 -10.29 -8.85
N LEU A 126 1.64 -10.67 -10.09
CA LEU A 126 0.46 -11.48 -10.44
C LEU A 126 0.52 -12.88 -9.80
N THR A 127 1.71 -13.48 -9.73
CA THR A 127 1.91 -14.77 -9.05
C THR A 127 1.64 -14.62 -7.54
N TRP A 128 2.17 -13.57 -6.91
CA TRP A 128 1.87 -13.25 -5.51
C TRP A 128 0.38 -13.00 -5.29
N HIS A 129 -0.25 -12.21 -6.15
CA HIS A 129 -1.67 -11.91 -6.09
C HIS A 129 -2.51 -13.19 -6.12
N GLU A 130 -2.23 -14.11 -7.05
CA GLU A 130 -2.92 -15.40 -7.15
C GLU A 130 -2.86 -16.17 -5.81
N LYS A 131 -1.67 -16.27 -5.20
CA LYS A 131 -1.49 -17.02 -3.95
C LYS A 131 -2.16 -16.34 -2.76
N VAL A 132 -2.06 -15.02 -2.62
CA VAL A 132 -2.75 -14.28 -1.55
C VAL A 132 -4.26 -14.38 -1.72
N TYR A 133 -4.77 -14.25 -2.95
CA TYR A 133 -6.20 -14.40 -3.25
C TYR A 133 -6.72 -15.80 -2.93
N ALA A 134 -5.92 -16.85 -3.16
CA ALA A 134 -6.33 -18.23 -2.86
C ALA A 134 -6.64 -18.45 -1.35
N ILE A 135 -6.05 -17.64 -0.46
CA ILE A 135 -6.28 -17.71 1.00
C ILE A 135 -7.26 -16.63 1.45
N GLY A 136 -6.97 -15.36 1.15
CA GLY A 136 -7.75 -14.21 1.61
C GLY A 136 -9.05 -13.94 0.84
N GLY A 137 -9.23 -14.61 -0.30
CA GLY A 137 -10.38 -14.44 -1.20
C GLY A 137 -10.59 -12.99 -1.64
N ASN A 138 -11.83 -12.65 -1.99
CA ASN A 138 -12.20 -11.28 -2.35
C ASN A 138 -12.07 -10.30 -1.18
N GLY A 139 -12.10 -10.77 0.07
CA GLY A 139 -12.06 -9.92 1.26
C GLY A 139 -10.81 -9.06 1.33
N CYS A 140 -9.64 -9.65 1.05
CA CYS A 140 -8.37 -8.92 1.06
C CYS A 140 -8.35 -7.81 -0.01
N ILE A 141 -8.89 -8.07 -1.20
CA ILE A 141 -9.00 -7.07 -2.30
C ILE A 141 -9.97 -5.95 -1.91
N VAL A 142 -11.16 -6.29 -1.40
CA VAL A 142 -12.16 -5.30 -0.98
C VAL A 142 -11.57 -4.38 0.09
N ARG A 143 -10.79 -4.90 1.03
CA ARG A 143 -10.09 -4.09 2.04
C ARG A 143 -9.03 -3.18 1.44
N VAL A 144 -8.31 -3.58 0.38
CA VAL A 144 -7.44 -2.65 -0.37
C VAL A 144 -8.22 -1.48 -0.96
N LEU A 145 -9.38 -1.77 -1.57
CA LEU A 145 -10.19 -0.75 -2.25
C LEU A 145 -10.90 0.20 -1.28
N THR A 146 -11.27 -0.28 -0.10
CA THR A 146 -12.05 0.46 0.90
C THR A 146 -11.20 1.16 1.94
N ASP A 147 -9.95 0.71 2.16
CA ASP A 147 -9.09 1.34 3.15
C ASP A 147 -8.64 2.73 2.70
N ARG A 148 -8.83 3.70 3.60
CA ARG A 148 -8.40 5.08 3.42
C ARG A 148 -6.94 5.29 3.84
N LYS A 149 -6.40 4.41 4.70
CA LYS A 149 -5.02 4.42 5.17
C LYS A 149 -4.16 3.57 4.24
N ARG A 150 -3.67 4.21 3.18
CA ARG A 150 -2.91 3.53 2.12
C ARG A 150 -1.44 3.43 2.48
N VAL A 151 -0.86 2.26 2.19
CA VAL A 151 0.59 2.00 2.27
C VAL A 151 1.36 2.88 1.32
#